data_AF-A0A925ZJD2-F1
#
_entry.id   AF-A0A925ZJD2-F1
#
_cell.length_a   1.000
_cell.length_b   1.000
_cell.length_c   1.000
_cell.angle_alpha   90.00
_cell.angle_beta   90.00
_cell.angle_gamma   90.00
#
_symmetry.space_group_name_H-M   'P 1'
#
loop_
_entity.id
_entity.type
_entity.pdbx_description
1 polymer ?
#
loop_
_entity_poly.entity_id
_entity_poly.type
_entity_poly.pdbx_seq_one_letter_code
_entity_poly.pdbx_strand_id
1 'polypeptide(L)'
;MLGAQWAYENEDLQSGNTYDLHCTISELFEWPDQQPGSTRACMQNGTALLDARYALYPNRIERRENGMFVYEPPVDAFRVPLDVGDTWETEFRFAGMSPVIETWAVIAAEPIELAFGTFDAVEVEYTSNSAAGTGVTTAWWVDGIGTVKSVTETTRLELVSFSLP
;
A
#
# COMPACT_ATOMS: atom_id res chain seq x y z
N MET A 1 -4.85 10.09 -13.95
CA MET A 1 -4.59 10.32 -12.52
C MET A 1 -3.19 10.88 -12.21
N LEU A 2 -2.44 11.42 -13.18
CA LEU A 2 -1.15 12.07 -12.88
C LEU A 2 -1.38 13.25 -11.90
N GLY A 3 -0.55 13.38 -10.87
CA GLY A 3 -0.68 14.47 -9.88
C GLY A 3 -1.68 14.20 -8.76
N ALA A 4 -2.27 13.00 -8.65
CA ALA A 4 -3.02 12.62 -7.47
C ALA A 4 -2.11 12.62 -6.23
N GLN A 5 -2.60 13.12 -5.10
CA GLN A 5 -1.85 13.31 -3.86
C GLN A 5 -2.56 12.65 -2.68
N TRP A 6 -1.78 12.12 -1.74
CA TRP A 6 -2.24 11.62 -0.46
C TRP A 6 -1.32 12.16 0.63
N ALA A 7 -1.88 12.56 1.76
CA ALA A 7 -1.12 12.85 2.96
C ALA A 7 -1.62 11.94 4.08
N TYR A 8 -0.70 11.32 4.78
CA TYR A 8 -0.97 10.44 5.90
C TYR A 8 -0.27 10.97 7.15
N GLU A 9 -0.95 10.84 8.29
CA GLU A 9 -0.30 10.86 9.59
C GLU A 9 0.17 9.44 9.90
N ASN A 10 1.44 9.31 10.29
CA ASN A 10 2.02 8.04 10.67
C ASN A 10 2.53 8.15 12.11
N GLU A 11 2.08 7.24 12.96
CA GLU A 11 2.43 7.14 14.36
C GLU A 11 3.28 5.89 14.60
N ASP A 12 4.46 6.07 15.19
CA ASP A 12 5.21 4.99 15.82
C ASP A 12 4.57 4.67 17.18
N LEU A 13 3.93 3.52 17.30
CA LEU A 13 3.16 3.12 18.48
C LEU A 13 4.04 2.82 19.70
N GLN A 14 5.35 2.61 19.52
CA GLN A 14 6.26 2.37 20.63
C GLN A 14 6.72 3.68 21.28
N SER A 15 6.96 4.69 20.46
CA SER A 15 7.46 5.99 20.91
C SER A 15 6.37 7.07 21.04
N GLY A 16 5.20 6.86 20.44
CA GLY A 16 4.12 7.85 20.31
C GLY A 16 4.47 9.02 19.40
N ASN A 17 5.58 8.93 18.64
CA ASN A 17 5.98 9.99 17.72
C ASN A 17 5.14 9.92 16.45
N THR A 18 4.63 11.07 16.01
CA THR A 18 3.95 11.20 14.73
C THR A 18 4.83 11.88 13.68
N TYR A 19 4.61 11.54 12.42
CA TYR A 19 5.25 12.17 11.28
C TYR A 19 4.35 12.13 10.05
N ASP A 20 4.51 13.14 9.20
CA ASP A 20 3.71 13.28 7.99
C ASP A 20 4.35 12.53 6.83
N LEU A 21 3.53 11.77 6.10
CA LEU A 21 3.89 11.09 4.87
C LEU A 21 3.07 11.66 3.70
N HIS A 22 3.74 12.29 2.74
CA HIS A 22 3.12 12.83 1.55
C HIS A 22 3.44 11.98 0.33
N CYS A 23 2.43 11.41 -0.31
CA CYS A 23 2.55 10.60 -1.51
C CYS A 23 1.96 11.31 -2.73
N THR A 24 2.56 11.14 -3.91
CA THR A 24 2.05 11.70 -5.18
C THR A 24 2.24 10.71 -6.32
N ILE A 25 1.25 10.58 -7.22
CA ILE A 25 1.45 9.89 -8.50
C ILE A 25 2.30 10.80 -9.41
N SER A 26 3.56 10.42 -9.59
CA SER A 26 4.56 11.18 -10.35
C SER A 26 4.53 10.85 -11.84
N GLU A 27 4.20 9.60 -12.20
CA GLU A 27 4.24 9.12 -13.58
C GLU A 27 3.08 8.15 -13.86
N LEU A 28 2.65 8.09 -15.11
CA LEU A 28 1.79 7.03 -15.66
C LEU A 28 2.59 6.29 -16.74
N PHE A 29 2.40 4.98 -16.85
CA PHE A 29 3.08 4.18 -17.87
C PHE A 29 2.14 3.11 -18.44
N GLU A 30 2.32 2.74 -19.69
CA GLU A 30 1.58 1.64 -20.33
C GLU A 30 2.54 0.50 -20.66
N TRP A 31 2.15 -0.74 -20.38
CA TRP A 31 2.88 -1.92 -20.80
C TRP A 31 2.17 -2.55 -22.00
N PRO A 32 2.89 -3.04 -23.03
CA PRO A 32 2.29 -3.55 -24.28
C PRO A 32 1.22 -4.63 -24.09
N ASP A 33 1.25 -5.35 -22.98
CA ASP A 33 0.40 -6.51 -22.70
C ASP A 33 -0.44 -6.34 -21.41
N GLN A 34 -0.48 -5.13 -20.81
CA GLN A 34 -1.08 -4.93 -19.49
C GLN A 34 -1.90 -3.64 -19.36
N GLN A 35 -2.65 -3.57 -18.27
CA GLN A 35 -3.38 -2.38 -17.84
C GLN A 35 -2.41 -1.21 -17.54
N PRO A 36 -2.87 0.05 -17.67
CA PRO A 36 -2.07 1.23 -17.35
C PRO A 36 -1.54 1.24 -15.91
N GLY A 37 -0.28 1.61 -15.77
CA GLY A 37 0.50 1.78 -14.57
C GLY A 37 0.64 3.22 -14.09
N SER A 38 1.09 3.37 -12.85
CA SER A 38 1.41 4.62 -12.18
C SER A 38 2.60 4.43 -11.23
N THR A 39 3.30 5.50 -10.95
CA THR A 39 4.41 5.54 -9.99
C THR A 39 4.00 6.47 -8.84
N ARG A 40 4.03 6.02 -7.59
CA ARG A 40 3.73 6.81 -6.38
C ARG A 40 5.01 7.01 -5.59
N ALA A 41 5.46 8.27 -5.53
CA ALA A 41 6.56 8.67 -4.67
C ALA A 41 6.01 9.15 -3.32
N CYS A 42 6.49 8.59 -2.21
CA CYS A 42 6.13 8.99 -0.86
C CYS A 42 7.32 9.65 -0.13
N MET A 43 7.07 10.79 0.50
CA MET A 43 8.05 11.57 1.26
C MET A 43 7.66 11.63 2.74
N GLN A 44 8.58 11.25 3.64
CA GLN A 44 8.46 11.51 5.08
C GLN A 44 9.33 12.70 5.44
N ASN A 45 8.73 13.75 6.04
CA ASN A 45 9.47 14.94 6.44
C ASN A 45 10.35 15.53 5.32
N GLY A 46 9.87 15.47 4.06
CA GLY A 46 10.60 15.92 2.87
C GLY A 46 11.71 14.98 2.36
N THR A 47 11.90 13.81 2.98
CA THR A 47 12.82 12.76 2.50
C THR A 47 12.02 11.70 1.76
N ALA A 48 12.39 11.40 0.51
CA ALA A 48 11.77 10.31 -0.25
C ALA A 48 12.03 8.98 0.46
N LEU A 49 10.97 8.30 0.89
CA LEU A 49 11.03 6.99 1.53
C LEU A 49 10.84 5.84 0.56
N LEU A 50 9.94 6.01 -0.41
CA LEU A 50 9.50 4.92 -1.27
C LEU A 50 9.05 5.47 -2.62
N ASP A 51 9.55 4.85 -3.69
CA ASP A 51 8.98 4.96 -5.02
C ASP A 51 8.31 3.62 -5.35
N ALA A 52 6.98 3.57 -5.30
CA ALA A 52 6.21 2.35 -5.53
C ALA A 52 5.36 2.48 -6.80
N ARG A 53 5.51 1.53 -7.72
CA ARG A 53 4.77 1.51 -8.97
C ARG A 53 3.48 0.70 -8.78
N TYR A 54 2.33 1.31 -9.03
CA TYR A 54 0.99 0.75 -8.90
C TYR A 54 0.27 0.78 -10.24
N ALA A 55 -0.45 -0.27 -10.63
CA ALA A 55 -1.41 -0.17 -11.73
C ALA A 55 -2.61 0.75 -11.36
N LEU A 56 -3.06 1.60 -12.31
CA LEU A 56 -4.18 2.55 -12.15
C LEU A 56 -5.51 1.83 -11.82
N TYR A 57 -5.56 0.54 -12.11
CA TYR A 57 -6.44 -0.50 -11.58
C TYR A 57 -5.49 -1.62 -11.12
N PRO A 58 -5.67 -2.26 -9.95
CA PRO A 58 -4.58 -2.94 -9.26
C PRO A 58 -4.04 -4.13 -10.06
N ASN A 59 -2.96 -4.74 -9.55
CA ASN A 59 -2.40 -6.06 -9.91
C ASN A 59 -1.00 -6.05 -10.56
N ARG A 60 -0.09 -5.16 -10.14
CA ARG A 60 1.36 -5.36 -10.35
C ARG A 60 2.24 -4.27 -9.72
N ILE A 61 3.21 -4.65 -8.88
CA ILE A 61 4.37 -3.82 -8.47
C ILE A 61 5.64 -4.43 -9.07
N GLU A 62 6.33 -3.78 -10.02
CA GLU A 62 7.64 -4.26 -10.52
C GLU A 62 8.63 -3.21 -11.14
N ARG A 63 9.92 -3.35 -10.72
CA ARG A 63 11.30 -3.00 -11.20
C ARG A 63 11.84 -1.56 -11.47
N ARG A 64 13.00 -1.21 -10.85
CA ARG A 64 14.36 -1.18 -11.50
C ARG A 64 15.60 -1.23 -10.57
N GLU A 65 16.69 -1.77 -11.14
CA GLU A 65 18.09 -1.89 -10.69
C GLU A 65 18.82 -0.54 -10.42
N ASN A 66 19.90 -0.62 -9.62
CA ASN A 66 20.72 0.45 -9.01
C ASN A 66 20.41 0.77 -7.53
N GLY A 67 20.05 -0.24 -6.72
CA GLY A 67 20.05 -0.12 -5.25
C GLY A 67 18.70 0.19 -4.60
N MET A 68 17.58 -0.02 -5.28
CA MET A 68 16.22 0.10 -4.72
C MET A 68 15.44 -1.22 -4.80
N PHE A 69 14.40 -1.32 -3.97
CA PHE A 69 13.52 -2.47 -3.78
C PHE A 69 13.05 -3.07 -5.12
N VAL A 70 13.39 -4.34 -5.36
CA VAL A 70 12.91 -5.14 -6.49
C VAL A 70 11.88 -6.10 -5.92
N TYR A 71 10.72 -6.30 -6.53
CA TYR A 71 9.79 -7.36 -6.17
C TYR A 71 9.82 -8.37 -7.33
N GLU A 72 10.22 -9.62 -7.07
CA GLU A 72 10.18 -10.72 -8.05
C GLU A 72 9.40 -11.90 -7.46
N PRO A 73 8.33 -12.40 -8.10
CA PRO A 73 7.51 -11.84 -9.19
C PRO A 73 6.68 -10.62 -8.69
N PRO A 74 5.81 -10.00 -9.50
CA PRO A 74 5.12 -8.81 -9.09
C PRO A 74 3.99 -9.16 -8.13
N VAL A 75 3.83 -8.34 -7.10
CA VAL A 75 2.84 -8.59 -6.04
C VAL A 75 1.48 -8.06 -6.44
N ASP A 76 0.49 -8.94 -6.43
CA ASP A 76 -0.93 -8.58 -6.44
C ASP A 76 -1.38 -8.26 -5.02
N ALA A 77 -1.07 -7.05 -4.55
CA ALA A 77 -1.36 -6.66 -3.16
C ALA A 77 -2.86 -6.55 -2.87
N PHE A 78 -3.71 -6.28 -3.86
CA PHE A 78 -5.17 -6.24 -3.71
C PHE A 78 -5.84 -6.71 -4.98
N ARG A 79 -6.75 -7.69 -4.88
CA ARG A 79 -7.61 -8.12 -5.98
C ARG A 79 -8.91 -7.32 -5.92
N VAL A 80 -9.14 -6.38 -6.84
CA VAL A 80 -10.44 -5.69 -6.90
C VAL A 80 -11.40 -6.36 -7.89
N PRO A 81 -12.71 -6.40 -7.58
CA PRO A 81 -13.32 -6.01 -6.30
C PRO A 81 -12.88 -6.94 -5.15
N LEU A 82 -12.76 -6.37 -3.94
CA LEU A 82 -12.44 -7.11 -2.71
C LEU A 82 -13.74 -7.53 -2.03
N ASP A 83 -14.07 -8.81 -2.06
CA ASP A 83 -15.27 -9.34 -1.41
C ASP A 83 -14.92 -9.93 -0.02
N VAL A 84 -15.81 -9.77 0.96
CA VAL A 84 -15.62 -10.32 2.30
C VAL A 84 -15.45 -11.84 2.26
N GLY A 85 -14.36 -12.32 2.85
CA GLY A 85 -13.96 -13.73 2.83
C GLY A 85 -12.97 -14.08 1.71
N ASP A 86 -12.63 -13.14 0.82
CA ASP A 86 -11.56 -13.35 -0.14
C ASP A 86 -10.23 -13.59 0.57
N THR A 87 -9.46 -14.55 0.04
CA THR A 87 -8.11 -14.85 0.51
C THR A 87 -7.18 -15.09 -0.66
N TRP A 88 -5.94 -14.65 -0.51
CA TRP A 88 -4.89 -14.95 -1.49
C TRP A 88 -3.52 -14.93 -0.85
N GLU A 89 -2.54 -15.47 -1.57
CA GLU A 89 -1.15 -15.44 -1.19
C GLU A 89 -0.36 -14.72 -2.28
N THR A 90 0.64 -13.95 -1.86
CA THR A 90 1.63 -13.35 -2.74
C THR A 90 3.01 -13.68 -2.23
N GLU A 91 3.87 -14.19 -3.11
CA GLU A 91 5.30 -14.30 -2.85
C GLU A 91 6.02 -13.16 -3.56
N PHE A 92 6.93 -12.49 -2.85
CA PHE A 92 7.87 -11.57 -3.46
C PHE A 92 9.23 -11.63 -2.83
N ARG A 93 10.22 -11.17 -3.59
CA ARG A 93 11.60 -11.12 -3.15
C ARG A 93 12.20 -9.76 -3.46
N PHE A 94 12.86 -9.18 -2.45
CA PHE A 94 13.84 -8.11 -2.63
C PHE A 94 15.14 -8.65 -3.22
N ALA A 95 15.74 -7.91 -4.16
CA ALA A 95 17.00 -8.31 -4.79
C ALA A 95 18.07 -8.64 -3.73
N GLY A 96 18.58 -9.88 -3.77
CA GLY A 96 19.57 -10.36 -2.80
C GLY A 96 19.01 -10.81 -1.44
N MET A 97 17.68 -10.81 -1.24
CA MET A 97 17.02 -11.28 -0.02
C MET A 97 16.26 -12.59 -0.23
N SER A 98 15.89 -13.24 0.88
CA SER A 98 14.96 -14.38 0.87
C SER A 98 13.56 -13.92 0.46
N PRO A 99 12.73 -14.82 -0.11
CA PRO A 99 11.33 -14.55 -0.35
C PRO A 99 10.58 -14.15 0.92
N VAL A 100 9.60 -13.28 0.73
CA VAL A 100 8.56 -12.93 1.68
C VAL A 100 7.26 -13.49 1.13
N ILE A 101 6.52 -14.21 1.97
CA ILE A 101 5.20 -14.73 1.65
C ILE A 101 4.19 -13.90 2.43
N GLU A 102 3.29 -13.24 1.72
CA GLU A 102 2.16 -12.53 2.32
C GLU A 102 0.87 -13.30 2.09
N THR A 103 0.19 -13.65 3.17
CA THR A 103 -1.15 -14.23 3.15
C THR A 103 -2.15 -13.15 3.49
N TRP A 104 -3.12 -12.91 2.62
CA TRP A 104 -4.10 -11.85 2.70
C TRP A 104 -5.51 -12.41 2.94
N ALA A 105 -6.33 -11.69 3.69
CA ALA A 105 -7.72 -12.01 3.93
C ALA A 105 -8.57 -10.74 4.03
N VAL A 106 -9.68 -10.70 3.30
CA VAL A 106 -10.71 -9.67 3.49
C VAL A 106 -11.60 -10.05 4.66
N ILE A 107 -11.53 -9.28 5.73
CA ILE A 107 -12.15 -9.58 7.01
C ILE A 107 -13.58 -9.04 7.09
N ALA A 108 -13.77 -7.79 6.68
CA ALA A 108 -15.03 -7.09 6.82
C ALA A 108 -15.19 -6.00 5.77
N ALA A 109 -16.44 -5.56 5.59
CA ALA A 109 -16.77 -4.29 4.95
C ALA A 109 -17.46 -3.42 5.99
N GLU A 110 -16.88 -2.27 6.31
CA GLU A 110 -17.36 -1.38 7.36
C GLU A 110 -17.11 0.10 7.03
N PRO A 111 -17.98 0.99 7.53
CA PRO A 111 -17.71 2.42 7.42
C PRO A 111 -16.53 2.80 8.33
N ILE A 112 -15.56 3.53 7.77
CA ILE A 112 -14.45 4.13 8.52
C ILE A 112 -14.62 5.65 8.59
N GLU A 113 -14.48 6.19 9.79
CA GLU A 113 -14.46 7.64 10.02
C GLU A 113 -13.03 8.17 9.96
N LEU A 114 -12.81 9.18 9.13
CA LEU A 114 -11.55 9.91 8.98
C LEU A 114 -11.81 11.40 9.21
N ALA A 115 -10.75 12.19 9.38
CA ALA A 115 -10.84 13.63 9.66
C ALA A 115 -11.66 14.45 8.65
N PHE A 116 -11.79 13.97 7.41
CA PHE A 116 -12.50 14.65 6.32
C PHE A 116 -13.76 13.93 5.84
N GLY A 117 -14.21 12.88 6.54
CA GLY A 117 -15.49 12.21 6.24
C GLY A 117 -15.53 10.72 6.59
N THR A 118 -16.67 10.11 6.32
CA THR A 118 -16.89 8.66 6.49
C THR A 118 -16.88 7.99 5.11
N PHE A 119 -16.21 6.84 5.01
CA PHE A 119 -16.06 6.08 3.77
C PHE A 119 -16.45 4.62 3.99
N ASP A 120 -17.07 4.01 2.99
CA ASP A 120 -17.25 2.56 2.96
C ASP A 120 -15.89 1.91 2.66
N ALA A 121 -15.33 1.21 3.64
CA ALA A 121 -14.02 0.58 3.54
C ALA A 121 -14.13 -0.93 3.65
N VAL A 122 -13.13 -1.60 3.09
CA VAL A 122 -12.91 -3.03 3.23
C VAL A 122 -11.71 -3.23 4.16
N GLU A 123 -11.92 -3.94 5.26
CA GLU A 123 -10.87 -4.34 6.18
C GLU A 123 -10.15 -5.57 5.61
N VAL A 124 -8.84 -5.47 5.47
CA VAL A 124 -7.96 -6.50 4.94
C VAL A 124 -6.86 -6.76 5.96
N GLU A 125 -6.72 -8.00 6.39
CA GLU A 125 -5.59 -8.45 7.19
C GLU A 125 -4.59 -9.16 6.29
N TYR A 126 -3.30 -8.90 6.48
CA TYR A 126 -2.26 -9.69 5.86
C TYR A 126 -1.11 -10.01 6.81
N THR A 127 -0.58 -11.22 6.65
CA THR A 127 0.56 -11.73 7.39
C THR A 127 1.76 -11.83 6.47
N SER A 128 2.82 -11.07 6.73
CA SER A 128 4.09 -11.12 6.00
C SER A 128 5.07 -12.05 6.71
N ASN A 129 5.39 -13.17 6.08
CA ASN A 129 6.36 -14.16 6.56
C ASN A 129 7.69 -13.98 5.82
N SER A 130 8.74 -13.61 6.55
CA SER A 130 10.08 -13.40 6.00
C SER A 130 11.15 -14.11 6.83
N ALA A 131 12.40 -14.11 6.36
CA ALA A 131 13.53 -14.62 7.14
C ALA A 131 13.76 -13.85 8.45
N ALA A 132 13.28 -12.60 8.55
CA ALA A 132 13.39 -11.78 9.76
C ALA A 132 12.26 -12.05 10.78
N GLY A 133 11.21 -12.77 10.39
CA GLY A 133 10.05 -13.06 11.23
C GLY A 133 8.72 -12.87 10.51
N THR A 134 7.65 -12.99 11.29
CA THR A 134 6.27 -12.81 10.86
C THR A 134 5.74 -11.49 11.38
N GLY A 135 5.17 -10.67 10.50
CA GLY A 135 4.44 -9.45 10.85
C GLY A 135 2.98 -9.56 10.42
N VAL A 136 2.06 -8.96 11.18
CA VAL A 136 0.64 -8.85 10.83
C VAL A 136 0.29 -7.39 10.64
N THR A 137 -0.45 -7.10 9.58
CA THR A 137 -0.97 -5.77 9.27
C THR A 137 -2.46 -5.85 8.99
N THR A 138 -3.23 -4.94 9.59
CA THR A 138 -4.63 -4.70 9.24
C THR A 138 -4.72 -3.39 8.49
N ALA A 139 -5.36 -3.38 7.32
CA ALA A 139 -5.51 -2.21 6.47
C ALA A 139 -6.98 -2.00 6.08
N TRP A 140 -7.41 -0.75 6.01
CA TRP A 140 -8.72 -0.35 5.50
C TRP A 140 -8.55 0.27 4.13
N TRP A 141 -9.19 -0.34 3.14
CA TRP A 141 -9.11 0.05 1.74
C TRP A 141 -10.44 0.64 1.27
N VAL A 142 -10.39 1.77 0.55
CA VAL A 142 -11.57 2.43 -0.04
C VAL A 142 -11.41 2.47 -1.55
N ASP A 143 -12.45 2.07 -2.27
CA ASP A 143 -12.43 2.08 -3.74
C ASP A 143 -12.18 3.48 -4.30
N GLY A 144 -11.34 3.56 -5.34
CA GLY A 144 -10.89 4.81 -5.93
C GLY A 144 -9.93 5.67 -5.09
N ILE A 145 -9.70 5.34 -3.81
CA ILE A 145 -8.76 6.07 -2.93
C ILE A 145 -7.53 5.22 -2.59
N GLY A 146 -7.74 3.92 -2.34
CA GLY A 146 -6.72 2.98 -1.87
C GLY A 146 -6.75 2.80 -0.35
N THR A 147 -5.61 2.44 0.25
CA THR A 147 -5.47 2.32 1.70
C THR A 147 -5.64 3.68 2.37
N VAL A 148 -6.62 3.77 3.28
CA VAL A 148 -6.93 4.98 4.06
C VAL A 148 -6.51 4.87 5.52
N LYS A 149 -6.30 3.65 6.02
CA LYS A 149 -5.75 3.39 7.35
C LYS A 149 -5.00 2.07 7.31
N SER A 150 -3.91 1.95 8.06
CA SER A 150 -3.27 0.66 8.33
C SER A 150 -2.66 0.62 9.73
N VAL A 151 -2.66 -0.54 10.35
CA VAL A 151 -2.11 -0.78 11.68
C VAL A 151 -1.24 -2.03 11.63
N THR A 152 -0.01 -1.90 12.13
CA THR A 152 0.91 -3.01 12.43
C THR A 152 1.15 -3.03 13.94
N GLU A 153 1.99 -3.95 14.42
CA GLU A 153 2.41 -3.98 15.82
C GLU A 153 3.11 -2.67 16.26
N THR A 154 3.84 -2.02 15.36
CA THR A 154 4.70 -0.88 15.69
C THR A 154 4.22 0.44 15.13
N THR A 155 3.24 0.43 14.23
CA THR A 155 2.96 1.59 13.39
C THR A 155 1.48 1.71 13.08
N ARG A 156 0.96 2.93 13.14
CA ARG A 156 -0.36 3.28 12.62
C ARG A 156 -0.21 4.32 11.52
N LEU A 157 -0.93 4.13 10.44
CA LEU A 157 -1.05 5.06 9.32
C LEU A 157 -2.52 5.45 9.20
N GLU A 158 -2.79 6.74 9.03
CA GLU A 158 -4.13 7.25 8.77
C GLU A 158 -4.10 8.35 7.71
N LEU A 159 -4.98 8.27 6.72
CA LEU A 159 -5.09 9.26 5.66
C LEU A 159 -5.69 10.54 6.24
N VAL A 160 -5.01 11.67 6.07
CA VAL A 160 -5.44 12.99 6.56
C VAL A 160 -5.91 13.91 5.43
N SER A 161 -5.47 13.68 4.20
CA SER A 161 -6.05 14.31 3.01
C SER A 161 -5.70 13.55 1.73
N PHE A 162 -6.52 13.72 0.70
CA PHE A 162 -6.19 13.27 -0.65
C PHE A 162 -6.74 14.24 -1.69
N SER A 163 -6.13 14.26 -2.87
CA SER A 163 -6.60 15.02 -4.03
C SER A 163 -6.43 14.15 -5.26
N LEU A 164 -7.51 13.97 -6.00
CA LEU A 164 -7.50 13.36 -7.33
C LEU A 164 -7.56 14.49 -8.38
N PRO A 165 -6.86 14.35 -9.52
CA PRO A 165 -6.89 15.33 -10.59
C PRO A 165 -8.23 15.42 -11.32
#